data_AF-A0A933HJP4-F1
#
_entry.id   AF-A0A933HJP4-F1
#
_cell.length_a   1.000
_cell.length_b   1.000
_cell.length_c   1.000
_cell.angle_alpha   90.00
_cell.angle_beta   90.00
_cell.angle_gamma   90.00
#
_symmetry.space_group_name_H-M   'P 1'
#
loop_
_entity.id
_entity.type
_entity.pdbx_description
1 polymer ?
#
loop_
_entity_poly.entity_id
_entity_poly.type
_entity_poly.pdbx_seq_one_letter_code
_entity_poly.pdbx_strand_id
1 'polypeptide(L)'
;MSQLEGTSEKKLLPFWPHYVLSEFIAWYVMLGILITLSALFPAGLEEQADAFKTPAHVKPEWYFLAVYQFLKVASIFSFLGAEAPKLIGVIAPGIGMALLALLPFIDRGPKRPARRRPLMLLLVIVIVLVFIGLTVWGQVG
;
A
#
# COMPACT_ATOMS: atom_id res chain seq x y z
N MET A 1 -21.23 -16.52 -44.65
CA MET A 1 -20.47 -15.25 -44.58
C MET A 1 -21.20 -14.27 -43.65
N SER A 2 -21.46 -14.68 -42.40
CA SER A 2 -22.39 -14.02 -41.46
C SER A 2 -21.99 -14.29 -40.00
N GLN A 3 -20.68 -14.26 -39.68
CA GLN A 3 -20.19 -14.50 -38.31
C GLN A 3 -19.01 -13.59 -37.94
N LEU A 4 -18.92 -12.38 -38.52
CA LEU A 4 -17.90 -11.39 -38.15
C LEU A 4 -18.46 -10.22 -37.33
N GLU A 5 -19.62 -10.40 -36.68
CA GLU A 5 -20.13 -9.46 -35.68
C GLU A 5 -19.81 -9.98 -34.28
N GLY A 6 -18.96 -9.27 -33.54
CA GLY A 6 -18.79 -9.56 -32.11
C GLY A 6 -17.52 -9.05 -31.43
N THR A 7 -16.52 -8.54 -32.15
CA THR A 7 -15.44 -7.78 -31.49
C THR A 7 -15.83 -6.32 -31.53
N SER A 8 -16.50 -5.85 -30.46
CA SER A 8 -16.60 -4.42 -30.18
C SER A 8 -15.19 -3.84 -30.27
N GLU A 9 -14.87 -3.16 -31.37
CA GLU A 9 -13.63 -2.40 -31.50
C GLU A 9 -13.58 -1.45 -30.31
N LYS A 10 -12.60 -1.64 -29.42
CA LYS A 10 -12.31 -0.63 -28.41
C LYS A 10 -11.88 0.61 -29.16
N LYS A 11 -12.75 1.61 -29.24
CA LYS A 11 -12.38 2.93 -29.75
C LYS A 11 -11.24 3.46 -28.89
N LEU A 12 -10.02 3.38 -29.41
CA LEU A 12 -8.84 3.98 -28.81
C LEU A 12 -8.90 5.47 -29.14
N LEU A 13 -9.14 6.30 -28.14
CA LEU A 13 -9.07 7.76 -28.29
C LEU A 13 -7.59 8.20 -28.30
N PRO A 14 -7.24 9.23 -29.07
CA PRO A 14 -5.89 9.78 -29.02
C PRO A 14 -5.59 10.35 -27.63
N PHE A 15 -4.33 10.22 -27.19
CA PHE A 15 -3.87 10.68 -25.89
C PHE A 15 -4.18 12.17 -25.67
N TRP A 16 -3.79 13.00 -26.64
CA TRP A 16 -4.19 14.40 -26.70
C TRP A 16 -5.43 14.55 -27.59
N PRO A 17 -6.45 15.33 -27.18
CA PRO A 17 -6.58 16.03 -25.91
C PRO A 17 -7.32 15.20 -24.84
N HIS A 18 -7.94 14.09 -25.22
CA HIS A 18 -8.97 13.42 -24.42
C HIS A 18 -8.45 12.89 -23.07
N TYR A 19 -7.35 12.13 -23.07
CA TYR A 19 -6.80 11.58 -21.83
C TYR A 19 -6.18 12.67 -20.97
N VAL A 20 -5.48 13.62 -21.58
CA VAL A 20 -4.84 14.73 -20.87
C VAL A 20 -5.87 15.58 -20.13
N LEU A 21 -6.99 15.93 -20.77
CA LEU A 21 -8.06 16.68 -20.12
C LEU A 21 -8.68 15.89 -18.95
N SER A 22 -8.96 14.60 -19.12
CA SER A 22 -9.49 13.78 -18.01
C SER A 22 -8.52 13.70 -16.83
N GLU A 23 -7.22 13.63 -17.10
CA GLU A 23 -6.19 13.58 -16.06
C GLU A 23 -6.11 14.92 -15.31
N PHE A 24 -6.14 16.06 -16.02
CA PHE A 24 -6.19 17.37 -15.38
C PHE A 24 -7.43 17.54 -14.49
N ILE A 25 -8.60 17.08 -14.94
CA ILE A 25 -9.81 17.11 -14.11
C ILE A 25 -9.62 16.28 -12.84
N ALA A 26 -9.10 15.05 -12.96
CA ALA A 26 -8.81 14.20 -11.80
C ALA A 26 -7.82 14.86 -10.82
N TRP A 27 -6.78 15.51 -11.35
CA TRP A 27 -5.81 16.28 -10.56
C TRP A 27 -6.45 17.43 -9.81
N TYR A 28 -7.30 18.24 -10.46
CA TYR A 28 -7.99 19.35 -9.79
C TYR A 28 -8.93 18.86 -8.69
N VAL A 29 -9.64 17.75 -8.91
CA VAL A 29 -10.49 17.13 -7.87
C VAL A 29 -9.63 16.65 -6.70
N MET A 30 -8.52 15.95 -6.95
CA MET A 30 -7.61 15.48 -5.92
C MET A 30 -7.01 16.63 -5.09
N LEU A 31 -6.56 17.71 -5.75
CA LEU A 31 -6.06 18.92 -5.09
C LEU A 31 -7.15 19.61 -4.27
N GLY A 32 -8.36 19.71 -4.81
CA GLY A 32 -9.51 20.26 -4.09
C GLY A 32 -9.80 19.50 -2.80
N ILE A 33 -9.77 18.16 -2.84
CA ILE A 33 -9.91 17.32 -1.64
C ILE A 33 -8.78 17.58 -0.66
N LEU A 34 -7.53 17.62 -1.10
CA LEU A 34 -6.37 17.85 -0.24
C LEU A 34 -6.42 19.20 0.46
N ILE A 35 -6.72 20.28 -0.27
CA ILE A 35 -6.85 21.63 0.28
C ILE A 35 -7.99 21.67 1.29
N THR A 36 -9.13 21.05 0.97
CA THR A 36 -10.29 21.00 1.87
C THR A 36 -9.94 20.24 3.16
N LEU A 37 -9.29 19.08 3.07
CA LEU A 37 -8.86 18.33 4.25
C LEU A 37 -7.86 19.12 5.09
N SER A 38 -6.88 19.78 4.46
CA SER A 38 -5.90 20.61 5.17
C SER A 38 -6.52 21.83 5.86
N ALA A 39 -7.58 22.41 5.27
CA ALA A 39 -8.27 23.56 5.85
C ALA A 39 -9.20 23.15 7.00
N LEU A 40 -9.87 21.99 6.89
CA LEU A 40 -10.79 21.49 7.93
C LEU A 40 -10.05 20.79 9.08
N PHE A 41 -8.91 20.15 8.81
CA PHE A 41 -8.10 19.42 9.77
C PHE A 41 -6.64 19.90 9.70
N PRO A 42 -6.33 21.12 10.17
CA PRO A 42 -4.97 21.63 10.15
C PRO A 42 -4.09 20.77 11.06
N ALA A 43 -2.94 20.32 10.53
CA ALA A 43 -1.93 19.67 11.35
C ALA A 43 -1.33 20.70 12.33
N GLY A 44 -1.38 20.40 13.62
CA GLY A 44 -0.76 21.26 14.64
C GLY A 44 0.77 21.27 14.49
N LEU A 45 1.39 22.40 14.84
CA LEU A 45 2.84 22.44 15.02
C LEU A 45 3.19 21.71 16.31
N GLU A 46 4.04 20.70 16.21
CA GLU A 46 4.56 19.97 17.37
C GLU A 46 5.58 20.81 18.14
N GLU A 47 5.86 20.41 19.40
CA GLU A 47 6.92 21.03 20.19
C GLU A 47 8.29 20.88 19.51
N GLN A 48 9.21 21.82 19.78
CA GLN A 48 10.58 21.68 19.31
C GLN A 48 11.21 20.39 19.85
N ALA A 49 11.94 19.69 18.99
CA ALA A 49 12.55 18.42 19.33
C ALA A 49 13.57 18.57 20.47
N ASP A 50 13.45 17.71 21.49
CA ASP A 50 14.38 17.61 22.61
C ASP A 50 15.07 16.23 22.57
N ALA A 51 16.39 16.22 22.49
CA ALA A 51 17.19 15.00 22.41
C ALA A 51 17.19 14.17 23.72
N PHE A 52 16.85 14.78 24.86
CA PHE A 52 16.85 14.11 26.17
C PHE A 52 15.45 13.70 26.63
N LYS A 53 14.40 14.04 25.86
CA LYS A 53 13.00 13.78 26.22
C LYS A 53 12.27 13.06 25.10
N THR A 54 12.09 11.75 25.26
CA THR A 54 11.21 10.96 24.38
C THR A 54 9.75 11.16 24.81
N PRO A 55 8.84 11.60 23.92
CA PRO A 55 7.41 11.68 24.24
C PRO A 55 6.84 10.31 24.62
N ALA A 56 5.87 10.27 25.54
CA ALA A 56 5.32 9.01 26.05
C ALA A 56 4.47 8.22 25.01
N HIS A 57 3.95 8.91 23.99
CA HIS A 57 3.07 8.34 22.97
C HIS A 57 3.61 8.53 21.54
N VAL A 58 4.90 8.25 21.33
CA VAL A 58 5.48 8.26 19.96
C VAL A 58 4.93 7.06 19.18
N LYS A 59 3.95 7.31 18.32
CA LYS A 59 3.56 6.40 17.24
C LYS A 59 4.02 7.01 15.93
N PRO A 60 4.43 6.18 14.96
CA PRO A 60 4.68 6.68 13.63
C PRO A 60 3.36 7.01 12.93
N GLU A 61 3.50 7.63 11.78
CA GLU A 61 2.44 8.05 10.90
C GLU A 61 1.66 6.84 10.36
N TRP A 62 0.40 7.06 10.00
CA TRP A 62 -0.55 5.99 9.69
C TRP A 62 -0.07 5.02 8.59
N TYR A 63 0.71 5.51 7.62
CA TYR A 63 1.26 4.70 6.53
C TYR A 63 2.44 3.80 6.97
N PHE A 64 3.02 4.04 8.14
CA PHE A 64 4.06 3.20 8.74
C PHE A 64 3.54 2.25 9.84
N LEU A 65 2.31 2.44 10.31
CA LEU A 65 1.76 1.66 11.42
C LEU A 65 1.75 0.15 11.19
N ALA A 66 1.48 -0.32 9.97
CA ALA A 66 1.51 -1.74 9.66
C ALA A 66 2.89 -2.37 9.91
N VAL A 67 3.94 -1.70 9.43
CA VAL A 67 5.34 -2.15 9.58
C VAL A 67 5.79 -2.03 11.04
N TYR A 68 5.40 -0.95 11.72
CA TYR A 68 5.63 -0.76 13.14
C TYR A 68 4.98 -1.85 14.00
N GLN A 69 3.72 -2.18 13.73
CA GLN A 69 3.04 -3.24 14.47
C GLN A 69 3.63 -4.61 14.15
N PHE A 70 4.06 -4.84 12.91
CA PHE A 70 4.81 -6.05 12.56
C PHE A 70 6.12 -6.17 13.36
N LEU A 71 6.87 -5.08 13.55
CA LEU A 71 8.07 -5.07 14.39
C LEU A 71 7.77 -5.48 15.84
N LYS A 72 6.65 -5.03 16.41
CA LYS A 72 6.22 -5.44 17.76
C LYS A 72 5.84 -6.92 17.82
N VAL A 73 5.08 -7.39 16.83
CA VAL A 73 4.58 -8.76 16.74
C VAL A 73 5.69 -9.76 16.39
N ALA A 74 6.84 -9.29 15.89
CA ALA A 74 8.00 -10.14 15.61
C ALA A 74 8.52 -10.89 16.84
N SER A 75 8.11 -10.51 18.07
CA SER A 75 8.36 -11.29 19.29
C SER A 75 7.81 -12.71 19.24
N ILE A 76 6.82 -13.02 18.38
CA ILE A 76 6.34 -14.38 18.13
C ILE A 76 7.48 -15.30 17.65
N PHE A 77 8.50 -14.75 16.99
CA PHE A 77 9.68 -15.49 16.52
C PHE A 77 10.76 -15.68 17.59
N SER A 78 10.50 -15.35 18.86
CA SER A 78 11.49 -15.51 19.95
C SER A 78 11.94 -16.95 20.15
N PHE A 79 11.13 -17.93 19.72
CA PHE A 79 11.51 -19.35 19.77
C PHE A 79 12.70 -19.69 18.86
N LEU A 80 13.06 -18.85 17.89
CA LEU A 80 14.25 -19.02 17.04
C LEU A 80 15.54 -18.47 17.67
N GLY A 81 15.46 -17.83 18.84
CA GLY A 81 16.59 -17.23 19.57
C GLY A 81 16.33 -15.78 19.96
N ALA A 82 17.14 -15.27 20.90
CA ALA A 82 16.95 -13.93 21.49
C ALA A 82 17.01 -12.79 20.47
N GLU A 83 17.86 -12.91 19.44
CA GLU A 83 18.04 -11.88 18.40
C GLU A 83 17.06 -12.01 17.23
N ALA A 84 16.35 -13.14 17.12
CA ALA A 84 15.52 -13.44 15.96
C ALA A 84 14.36 -12.45 15.74
N PRO A 85 13.60 -12.02 16.77
CA PRO A 85 12.54 -11.01 16.61
C PRO A 85 13.03 -9.71 15.99
N LYS A 86 14.21 -9.22 16.43
CA LYS A 86 14.78 -7.97 15.96
C LYS A 86 15.20 -8.07 14.50
N LEU A 87 15.88 -9.15 14.13
CA LEU A 87 16.33 -9.37 12.75
C LEU A 87 15.15 -9.58 11.79
N ILE A 88 14.19 -10.44 12.15
CA ILE A 88 13.02 -10.73 11.31
C ILE A 88 12.16 -9.49 11.15
N GLY A 89 11.94 -8.74 12.23
CA GLY A 89 11.18 -7.51 12.21
C GLY A 89 11.72 -6.49 11.21
N VAL A 90 13.05 -6.35 11.12
CA VAL A 90 13.72 -5.39 10.21
C VAL A 90 13.81 -5.92 8.78
N ILE A 91 14.15 -7.20 8.59
CA ILE A 91 14.47 -7.75 7.28
C ILE A 91 13.19 -8.10 6.49
N ALA A 92 12.14 -8.61 7.15
CA ALA A 92 10.96 -9.12 6.45
C ALA A 92 10.21 -8.07 5.60
N PRO A 93 10.01 -6.80 6.04
CA PRO A 93 9.42 -5.77 5.18
C PRO A 93 10.26 -5.50 3.93
N GLY A 94 11.59 -5.51 4.07
CA GLY A 94 12.53 -5.36 2.95
C GLY A 94 12.42 -6.51 1.95
N ILE A 95 12.31 -7.75 2.44
CA ILE A 95 12.03 -8.91 1.58
C ILE A 95 10.68 -8.77 0.87
N GLY A 96 9.64 -8.30 1.56
CA GLY A 96 8.33 -8.05 0.97
C GLY A 96 8.39 -7.07 -0.21
N MET A 97 9.10 -5.95 -0.04
CA MET A 97 9.34 -4.98 -1.12
C MET A 97 10.14 -5.57 -2.28
N ALA A 98 11.19 -6.35 -1.98
CA ALA A 98 11.98 -7.03 -3.00
C ALA A 98 11.13 -8.03 -3.81
N LEU A 99 10.23 -8.77 -3.16
CA LEU A 99 9.31 -9.70 -3.84
C LEU A 99 8.33 -8.95 -4.75
N LEU A 100 7.82 -7.78 -4.33
CA LEU A 100 6.97 -6.95 -5.17
C LEU A 100 7.73 -6.38 -6.38
N ALA A 101 8.98 -5.94 -6.18
CA ALA A 101 9.84 -5.48 -7.27
C ALA A 101 10.18 -6.61 -8.25
N LEU A 102 10.33 -7.84 -7.76
CA LEU A 102 10.60 -9.02 -8.55
C LEU A 102 9.34 -9.69 -9.12
N LEU A 103 8.15 -9.17 -8.81
CA LEU A 103 6.86 -9.70 -9.28
C LEU A 103 6.80 -9.93 -10.80
N PRO A 104 7.25 -9.03 -11.70
CA PRO A 104 7.21 -9.28 -13.15
C PRO A 104 8.08 -10.49 -13.58
N PHE A 105 9.09 -10.86 -12.79
CA PHE A 105 9.94 -12.02 -13.10
C PHE A 105 9.41 -13.31 -12.50
N ILE A 106 8.75 -13.25 -11.34
CA ILE A 106 8.14 -14.38 -10.63
C ILE A 106 6.83 -14.78 -11.34
N ASP A 107 6.03 -13.80 -11.72
CA ASP A 107 4.70 -14.00 -12.28
C ASP A 107 4.70 -14.03 -13.81
N ARG A 108 5.15 -15.17 -14.37
CA ARG A 108 5.23 -15.39 -15.83
C ARG A 108 3.97 -16.03 -16.44
N GLY A 109 2.85 -16.07 -15.71
CA GLY A 109 1.66 -16.80 -16.14
C GLY A 109 1.03 -16.23 -17.42
N PRO A 110 0.48 -17.06 -18.34
CA PRO A 110 -0.08 -16.59 -19.61
C PRO A 110 -1.37 -15.75 -19.45
N LYS A 111 -2.08 -15.89 -18.32
CA LYS A 111 -3.36 -15.21 -18.06
C LYS A 111 -3.12 -13.80 -17.50
N ARG A 112 -3.11 -12.74 -18.31
CA ARG A 112 -2.84 -11.38 -17.80
C ARG A 112 -3.92 -10.75 -16.90
N PRO A 113 -5.23 -10.93 -17.15
CA PRO A 113 -6.26 -10.29 -16.32
C PRO A 113 -6.32 -10.91 -14.92
N ALA A 114 -6.26 -10.08 -13.87
CA ALA A 114 -6.30 -10.53 -12.48
C ALA A 114 -7.53 -11.43 -12.20
N ARG A 115 -8.70 -11.09 -12.77
CA ARG A 115 -9.95 -11.88 -12.64
C ARG A 115 -9.83 -13.33 -13.13
N ARG A 116 -8.87 -13.64 -14.01
CA ARG A 116 -8.62 -15.00 -14.51
C ARG A 116 -7.64 -15.80 -13.62
N ARG A 117 -7.22 -15.24 -12.47
CA ARG A 117 -6.28 -15.82 -11.51
C ARG A 117 -6.83 -15.76 -10.08
N PRO A 118 -7.85 -16.58 -9.75
CA PRO A 118 -8.53 -16.49 -8.46
C PRO A 118 -7.61 -16.74 -7.26
N LEU A 119 -6.64 -17.64 -7.37
CA LEU A 119 -5.66 -17.91 -6.30
C LEU A 119 -4.76 -16.70 -6.00
N MET A 120 -4.27 -16.04 -7.05
CA MET A 120 -3.43 -14.84 -6.92
C MET A 120 -4.24 -13.67 -6.33
N LEU A 121 -5.48 -13.49 -6.79
CA LEU A 121 -6.39 -12.50 -6.22
C LEU A 121 -6.65 -12.76 -4.74
N LEU A 122 -6.93 -14.01 -4.36
CA LEU A 122 -7.14 -14.39 -2.96
C LEU A 122 -5.90 -14.08 -2.12
N LEU A 123 -4.71 -14.44 -2.59
CA LEU A 123 -3.45 -14.14 -1.90
C LEU A 123 -3.25 -12.63 -1.71
N VAL A 124 -3.47 -11.81 -2.76
CA VAL A 124 -3.35 -10.35 -2.65
C VAL A 124 -4.38 -9.78 -1.67
N ILE A 125 -5.63 -10.26 -1.71
CA ILE A 125 -6.67 -9.84 -0.76
C ILE A 125 -6.26 -10.19 0.67
N VAL A 126 -5.76 -11.39 0.92
CA VAL A 126 -5.28 -11.80 2.26
C VAL A 126 -4.14 -10.89 2.71
N ILE A 127 -3.15 -10.61 1.85
CA ILE A 127 -2.05 -9.70 2.19
C ILE A 127 -2.57 -8.30 2.54
N VAL A 128 -3.49 -7.75 1.75
CA VAL A 128 -4.10 -6.44 2.00
C VAL A 128 -4.87 -6.44 3.32
N LEU A 129 -5.66 -7.48 3.60
CA LEU A 129 -6.41 -7.59 4.85
C LEU A 129 -5.48 -7.72 6.07
N VAL A 130 -4.39 -8.47 5.95
CA VAL A 130 -3.36 -8.55 7.01
C VAL A 130 -2.73 -7.17 7.23
N PHE A 131 -2.37 -6.45 6.16
CA PHE A 131 -1.77 -5.13 6.26
C PHE A 131 -2.72 -4.11 6.91
N ILE A 132 -4.00 -4.12 6.54
CA ILE A 132 -5.05 -3.31 7.18
C ILE A 132 -5.20 -3.70 8.66
N GLY A 133 -5.28 -5.00 8.96
CA GLY A 133 -5.39 -5.49 10.33
C GLY A 133 -4.21 -5.05 11.21
N LEU A 134 -2.99 -5.12 10.70
CA LEU A 134 -1.79 -4.61 11.38
C LEU A 134 -1.83 -3.10 11.56
N THR A 135 -2.31 -2.35 10.57
CA THR A 135 -2.47 -0.88 10.67
C THR A 135 -3.45 -0.51 11.79
N VAL A 136 -4.62 -1.15 11.81
CA VAL A 136 -5.66 -0.91 12.83
C VAL A 136 -5.16 -1.31 14.21
N TRP A 137 -4.48 -2.46 14.33
CA TRP A 137 -3.91 -2.87 15.60
C TRP A 137 -2.81 -1.90 16.06
N GLY A 138 -1.91 -1.46 15.17
CA GLY A 138 -0.88 -0.48 15.50
C GLY A 138 -1.45 0.88 15.94
N GLN A 139 -2.62 1.26 15.42
CA GLN A 139 -3.30 2.49 15.83
C GLN A 139 -3.90 2.36 17.24
N VAL A 140 -4.50 1.22 17.57
CA VAL A 140 -5.24 1.01 18.83
C VAL A 140 -4.33 0.55 19.99
N GLY A 141 -3.29 -0.24 19.69
CA GLY A 141 -2.31 -0.75 20.67
C GLY A 141 -1.11 0.15 20.89
#